data_AF-A0A954CCJ4-F1
#
_entry.id   AF-A0A954CCJ4-F1
#
_cell.length_a   1.000
_cell.length_b   1.000
_cell.length_c   1.000
_cell.angle_alpha   90.00
_cell.angle_beta   90.00
_cell.angle_gamma   90.00
#
_symmetry.space_group_name_H-M   'P 1'
#
loop_
_entity.id
_entity.type
_entity.pdbx_description
1 polymer ?
#
loop_
_entity_poly.entity_id
_entity_poly.type
_entity_poly.pdbx_seq_one_letter_code
_entity_poly.pdbx_strand_id
1 'polypeptide(L)'
;VPLPFVHMGAPIYLQRRSRPGPTWDEVVLIHAVARVAFDGLIPNIQASWVKLGLGGGARLLGAGCNDLGGTLMNESISRSSGASHGQLATPAELEDAIRGMGRTPVRRSTTYDILEAASS
;
A
#
# COMPACT_ATOMS: atom_id res chain seq x y z
N VAL A 1 3.55 8.60 2.01
CA VAL A 1 3.20 7.38 1.24
C VAL A 1 4.37 6.99 0.35
N PRO A 2 5.21 6.00 0.72
CA PRO A 2 6.26 5.51 -0.17
C PRO A 2 5.66 4.80 -1.40
N LEU A 3 6.21 5.06 -2.58
CA LEU A 3 5.74 4.49 -3.84
C LEU A 3 6.91 3.80 -4.56
N PRO A 4 6.94 2.45 -4.62
CA PRO A 4 8.02 1.75 -5.31
C PRO A 4 7.97 2.03 -6.81
N PHE A 5 9.14 2.20 -7.42
CA PHE A 5 9.27 2.40 -8.85
C PHE A 5 8.92 1.11 -9.62
N VAL A 6 7.83 1.13 -10.38
CA VAL A 6 7.41 0.02 -11.26
C VAL A 6 8.13 0.16 -12.60
N HIS A 7 9.26 -0.53 -12.71
CA HIS A 7 10.22 -0.34 -13.80
C HIS A 7 9.90 -1.12 -15.08
N MET A 8 9.12 -2.22 -14.99
CA MET A 8 8.92 -3.17 -16.10
C MET A 8 8.38 -2.56 -17.41
N GLY A 9 7.56 -1.50 -17.31
CA GLY A 9 7.03 -0.76 -18.45
C GLY A 9 7.56 0.67 -18.58
N ALA A 10 8.49 1.10 -17.72
CA ALA A 10 8.92 2.49 -17.67
C ALA A 10 9.96 2.77 -18.78
N PRO A 11 9.75 3.78 -19.66
CA PRO A 11 10.68 4.08 -20.76
C PRO A 11 12.12 4.31 -20.28
N ILE A 12 12.31 4.97 -19.14
CA ILE A 12 13.63 5.22 -18.55
C ILE A 12 14.37 3.94 -18.14
N TYR A 13 13.64 2.88 -17.77
CA TYR A 13 14.23 1.57 -17.49
C TYR A 13 14.53 0.80 -18.77
N LEU A 14 13.59 0.79 -19.72
CA LEU A 14 13.75 0.14 -21.03
C LEU A 14 14.93 0.73 -21.83
N GLN A 15 15.15 2.04 -21.70
CA GLN A 15 16.30 2.75 -22.28
C GLN A 15 17.60 2.57 -21.49
N ARG A 16 17.62 1.75 -20.42
CA ARG A 16 18.77 1.52 -19.54
C ARG A 16 19.33 2.77 -18.86
N ARG A 17 18.46 3.77 -18.62
CA ARG A 17 18.81 5.05 -17.97
C ARG A 17 18.42 5.09 -16.49
N SER A 18 17.96 3.97 -15.94
CA SER A 18 17.65 3.82 -14.52
C SER A 18 17.92 2.39 -14.08
N ARG A 19 18.15 2.21 -12.77
CA ARG A 19 18.16 0.90 -12.12
C ARG A 19 16.74 0.29 -12.10
N PRO A 20 16.60 -1.03 -11.91
CA PRO A 20 15.30 -1.61 -11.60
C PRO A 20 14.71 -0.99 -10.32
N GLY A 21 13.41 -1.16 -10.18
CA GLY A 21 12.66 -0.84 -8.97
C GLY A 21 13.21 -1.55 -7.73
N PRO A 22 12.78 -1.15 -6.54
CA PRO A 22 13.28 -1.71 -5.30
C PRO A 22 12.96 -3.20 -5.19
N THR A 23 13.86 -3.94 -4.55
CA THR A 23 13.61 -5.27 -4.00
C THR A 23 12.54 -5.22 -2.91
N TRP A 24 11.96 -6.36 -2.56
CA TRP A 24 10.99 -6.43 -1.46
C TRP A 24 11.59 -5.96 -0.13
N ASP A 25 12.84 -6.31 0.16
CA ASP A 25 13.52 -5.92 1.39
C ASP A 25 13.74 -4.40 1.45
N GLU A 26 14.08 -3.76 0.33
CA GLU A 26 14.14 -2.29 0.26
C GLU A 26 12.76 -1.65 0.50
N VAL A 27 11.68 -2.28 0.04
CA VAL A 27 10.31 -1.82 0.31
C VAL A 27 9.98 -1.96 1.79
N VAL A 28 10.29 -3.08 2.43
CA VAL A 28 10.06 -3.26 3.88
C VAL A 28 10.88 -2.25 4.68
N LEU A 29 12.17 -2.11 4.34
CA LEU A 29 13.11 -1.23 5.02
C LEU A 29 12.64 0.23 4.97
N ILE A 30 12.22 0.74 3.80
CA ILE A 30 11.82 2.15 3.69
C ILE A 30 10.57 2.47 4.53
N HIS A 31 9.63 1.53 4.67
CA HIS A 31 8.45 1.73 5.51
C HIS A 31 8.79 1.64 7.00
N ALA A 32 9.64 0.70 7.40
CA ALA A 32 10.09 0.57 8.79
C ALA A 32 10.90 1.81 9.23
N VAL A 33 11.83 2.26 8.37
CA VAL A 33 12.61 3.48 8.60
C VAL A 33 11.70 4.69 8.67
N ALA A 34 10.71 4.82 7.77
CA ALA A 34 9.76 5.92 7.83
C ALA A 34 8.99 5.98 9.16
N ARG A 35 8.57 4.83 9.72
CA ARG A 35 7.91 4.79 11.03
C ARG A 35 8.79 5.34 12.15
N VAL A 36 10.07 4.96 12.16
CA VAL A 36 11.01 5.44 13.18
C VAL A 36 11.35 6.91 12.96
N ALA A 37 11.66 7.29 11.71
CA ALA A 37 12.10 8.65 11.38
C ALA A 37 11.01 9.70 11.56
N PHE A 38 9.74 9.34 11.38
CA PHE A 38 8.60 10.24 11.52
C PHE A 38 7.80 10.05 12.81
N ASP A 39 8.36 9.36 13.79
CA ASP A 39 7.71 9.20 15.08
C ASP A 39 7.39 10.57 15.70
N GLY A 40 6.15 10.72 16.20
CA GLY A 40 5.63 12.00 16.70
C GLY A 40 5.32 13.09 15.65
N LEU A 41 5.74 12.93 14.38
CA LEU A 41 5.57 13.94 13.33
C LEU A 41 4.50 13.56 12.30
N ILE A 42 4.49 12.31 11.85
CA ILE A 42 3.54 11.80 10.84
C ILE A 42 2.91 10.52 11.40
N PRO A 43 1.66 10.57 11.91
CA PRO A 43 1.05 9.41 12.55
C PRO A 43 0.77 8.27 11.54
N ASN A 44 0.49 8.62 10.28
CA ASN A 44 -0.05 7.69 9.29
C ASN A 44 0.93 7.42 8.15
N ILE A 45 1.27 6.14 7.98
CA ILE A 45 2.07 5.64 6.87
C ILE A 45 1.21 4.66 6.08
N GLN A 46 0.88 5.07 4.86
CA GLN A 46 0.06 4.29 3.94
C GLN A 46 0.93 3.34 3.10
N ALA A 47 0.51 2.08 3.04
CA ALA A 47 0.99 1.11 2.05
C ALA A 47 0.18 1.26 0.75
N SER A 48 0.86 1.51 -0.37
CA SER A 48 0.22 1.55 -1.68
C SER A 48 -0.01 0.13 -2.23
N TRP A 49 -1.05 -0.55 -1.74
CA TRP A 49 -1.37 -1.92 -2.17
C TRP A 49 -1.65 -2.03 -3.68
N VAL A 50 -2.11 -0.96 -4.32
CA VAL A 50 -2.27 -0.90 -5.79
C VAL A 50 -0.95 -1.04 -6.56
N LYS A 51 0.18 -0.72 -5.92
CA LYS A 51 1.52 -0.95 -6.50
C LYS A 51 2.15 -2.25 -6.02
N LEU A 52 1.84 -2.66 -4.79
CA LEU A 52 2.47 -3.78 -4.10
C LEU A 52 1.70 -5.10 -4.20
N GLY A 53 0.47 -5.06 -4.73
CA GLY A 53 -0.54 -6.09 -4.49
C GLY A 53 -1.08 -6.02 -3.06
N LEU A 54 -2.29 -6.56 -2.84
CA LEU A 54 -2.93 -6.58 -1.53
C LEU A 54 -2.10 -7.34 -0.48
N GLY A 55 -1.54 -8.50 -0.85
CA GLY A 55 -0.67 -9.26 0.05
C GLY A 55 0.61 -8.51 0.44
N GLY A 56 1.23 -7.78 -0.50
CA GLY A 56 2.38 -6.92 -0.21
C GLY A 56 2.00 -5.75 0.70
N GLY A 57 0.87 -5.08 0.40
CA GLY A 57 0.35 -4.00 1.25
C GLY A 57 0.07 -4.46 2.68
N ALA A 58 -0.60 -5.61 2.85
CA ALA A 58 -0.92 -6.19 4.15
C ALA A 58 0.34 -6.52 4.95
N ARG A 59 1.37 -7.12 4.33
CA ARG A 59 2.64 -7.42 5.01
C ARG A 59 3.31 -6.18 5.60
N LEU A 60 3.16 -5.01 4.98
CA LEU A 60 3.74 -3.78 5.50
C LEU A 60 3.06 -3.25 6.77
N LEU A 61 1.89 -3.77 7.16
CA LEU A 61 1.29 -3.52 8.48
C LEU A 61 2.15 -4.06 9.64
N GLY A 62 3.03 -5.02 9.34
CA GLY A 62 4.08 -5.51 10.25
C GLY A 62 5.37 -4.68 10.21
N ALA A 63 5.47 -3.71 9.29
CA ALA A 63 6.69 -2.95 9.00
C ALA A 63 6.48 -1.42 9.08
N GLY A 64 5.58 -0.97 9.96
CA GLY A 64 5.39 0.45 10.27
C GLY A 64 4.20 1.12 9.57
N CYS A 65 3.59 0.49 8.57
CA CYS A 65 2.34 0.98 8.00
C CYS A 65 1.17 0.75 8.95
N ASN A 66 0.20 1.65 8.88
CA ASN A 66 -1.07 1.55 9.61
C ASN A 66 -2.28 1.88 8.73
N ASP A 67 -2.06 2.04 7.42
CA ASP A 67 -3.09 2.44 6.48
C ASP A 67 -2.92 1.67 5.16
N LEU A 68 -3.94 0.95 4.73
CA LEU A 68 -4.00 0.30 3.41
C LEU A 68 -4.68 1.20 2.37
N GLY A 69 -4.97 2.47 2.67
CA GLY A 69 -5.66 3.36 1.74
C GLY A 69 -7.12 2.95 1.52
N GLY A 70 -7.67 3.30 0.36
CA GLY A 70 -9.07 3.07 0.00
C GLY A 70 -9.30 1.85 -0.88
N THR A 71 -10.56 1.48 -1.01
CA THR A 71 -11.05 0.48 -1.96
C THR A 71 -11.07 1.03 -3.37
N LEU A 72 -10.83 0.16 -4.36
CA LEU A 72 -11.09 0.47 -5.76
C LEU A 72 -12.34 -0.31 -6.20
N MET A 73 -13.44 0.40 -6.38
CA MET A 73 -14.69 -0.11 -6.91
C MET A 73 -14.81 0.35 -8.37
N ASN A 74 -14.23 -0.42 -9.29
CA ASN A 74 -14.40 -0.27 -10.74
C ASN A 74 -13.80 0.99 -11.38
N GLU A 75 -12.62 0.87 -12.02
CA GLU A 75 -12.17 1.87 -13.01
C GLU A 75 -11.70 1.25 -14.32
N SER A 76 -12.41 1.58 -15.38
CA SER A 76 -12.04 1.38 -16.79
C SER A 76 -10.70 2.05 -17.19
N ILE A 77 -10.12 2.88 -16.31
CA ILE A 77 -8.89 3.65 -16.52
C ILE A 77 -7.63 2.81 -16.24
N SER A 78 -7.68 1.78 -15.39
CA SER A 78 -6.48 1.00 -15.06
C SER A 78 -6.10 -0.05 -16.13
N ARG A 79 -6.99 -0.35 -17.08
CA ARG A 79 -6.70 -1.27 -18.20
C ARG A 79 -5.62 -0.74 -19.15
N SER A 80 -5.47 0.58 -19.27
CA SER A 80 -4.55 1.21 -20.23
C SER A 80 -3.13 1.46 -19.70
N SER A 81 -2.88 1.25 -18.40
CA SER A 81 -1.61 1.62 -17.75
C SER A 81 -0.70 0.44 -17.35
N GLY A 82 -1.05 -0.80 -17.74
CA GLY A 82 -0.14 -1.95 -17.66
C GLY A 82 0.16 -2.47 -16.23
N ALA A 83 -0.62 -2.06 -15.23
CA ALA A 83 -0.48 -2.57 -13.86
C ALA A 83 -1.10 -3.97 -13.74
N SER A 84 -0.27 -4.98 -13.48
CA SER A 84 -0.69 -6.38 -13.29
C SER A 84 -1.19 -6.70 -11.87
N HIS A 85 -1.02 -5.79 -10.90
CA HIS A 85 -1.38 -6.01 -9.49
C HIS A 85 -2.37 -4.95 -9.00
N GLY A 86 -3.34 -5.38 -8.17
CA GLY A 86 -4.21 -4.48 -7.40
C GLY A 86 -5.24 -3.71 -8.22
N GLN A 87 -6.11 -4.42 -8.96
CA GLN A 87 -7.08 -3.80 -9.87
C GLN A 87 -8.45 -3.55 -9.23
N LEU A 88 -8.81 -4.34 -8.21
CA LEU A 88 -10.03 -4.22 -7.42
C LEU A 88 -9.72 -4.73 -6.01
N ALA A 89 -10.26 -4.05 -5.01
CA ALA A 89 -10.32 -4.57 -3.64
C ALA A 89 -11.59 -4.00 -3.00
N THR A 90 -12.49 -4.90 -2.61
CA THR A 90 -13.68 -4.60 -1.83
C THR A 90 -13.30 -4.26 -0.39
N PRO A 91 -14.18 -3.59 0.38
CA PRO A 91 -13.95 -3.35 1.79
C PRO A 91 -13.65 -4.64 2.56
N ALA A 92 -14.42 -5.71 2.30
CA ALA A 92 -14.26 -7.00 2.95
C ALA A 92 -12.85 -7.60 2.70
N GLU A 93 -12.35 -7.55 1.47
CA GLU A 93 -11.00 -8.04 1.16
C GLU A 93 -9.90 -7.26 1.87
N LEU A 94 -10.05 -5.94 2.01
CA LEU A 94 -9.12 -5.12 2.80
C LEU A 94 -9.19 -5.47 4.29
N GLU A 95 -10.40 -5.63 4.83
CA GLU A 95 -10.60 -6.01 6.23
C GLU A 95 -10.00 -7.39 6.51
N ASP A 96 -10.22 -8.38 5.65
CA ASP A 96 -9.67 -9.73 5.78
C ASP A 96 -8.15 -9.75 5.69
N ALA A 97 -7.57 -8.92 4.80
CA ALA A 97 -6.13 -8.76 4.73
C ALA A 97 -5.56 -8.15 6.03
N ILE A 98 -6.26 -7.21 6.66
CA ILE A 98 -5.87 -6.62 7.94
C ILE A 98 -5.99 -7.65 9.08
N ARG A 99 -7.13 -8.35 9.16
CA ARG A 99 -7.37 -9.41 10.16
C ARG A 99 -6.36 -10.55 10.03
N GLY A 100 -6.02 -10.94 8.80
CA GLY A 100 -5.01 -11.95 8.50
C GLY A 100 -3.60 -11.59 8.98
N MET A 101 -3.33 -10.30 9.20
CA MET A 101 -2.09 -9.80 9.82
C MET A 101 -2.20 -9.65 11.35
N GLY A 102 -3.29 -10.12 11.98
CA GLY A 102 -3.53 -10.00 13.42
C GLY A 102 -3.84 -8.57 13.88
N ARG A 103 -4.39 -7.74 13.00
CA ARG A 103 -4.73 -6.33 13.26
C ARG A 103 -6.25 -6.12 13.21
N THR A 104 -6.73 -5.05 13.84
CA THR A 104 -8.14 -4.65 13.79
C THR A 104 -8.37 -3.68 12.63
N PRO A 105 -9.22 -4.01 11.65
CA PRO A 105 -9.57 -3.08 10.59
C PRO A 105 -10.47 -1.95 11.11
N VAL A 106 -10.15 -0.73 10.67
CA VAL A 106 -10.88 0.48 11.04
C VAL A 106 -11.12 1.33 9.80
N ARG A 107 -12.38 1.76 9.61
CA ARG A 107 -12.72 2.74 8.58
C ARG A 107 -12.44 4.14 9.11
N ARG A 108 -11.77 4.95 8.30
CA ARG A 108 -11.37 6.31 8.64
C ARG A 108 -11.97 7.37 7.72
N SER A 109 -12.09 8.60 8.22
CA SER A 109 -12.33 9.78 7.40
C SER A 109 -11.06 10.21 6.64
N THR A 110 -11.17 11.27 5.82
CA THR A 110 -10.01 11.91 5.18
C THR A 110 -9.07 12.58 6.18
N THR A 111 -9.58 12.99 7.34
CA THR A 111 -8.86 13.56 8.48
C THR A 111 -8.36 12.50 9.48
N TYR A 112 -8.54 11.21 9.15
CA TYR A 112 -8.17 10.06 9.99
C TYR A 112 -8.98 9.87 11.27
N ASP A 113 -10.15 10.49 11.36
CA ASP A 113 -11.11 10.18 12.43
C ASP A 113 -11.67 8.76 12.22
N ILE A 114 -11.82 8.02 13.31
CA ILE A 114 -12.39 6.67 13.30
C ILE A 114 -13.90 6.78 13.08
N LEU A 115 -14.40 6.21 11.99
CA LEU A 115 -15.82 6.23 11.64
C LEU A 115 -16.53 4.96 12.14
N GLU A 116 -15.94 3.79 11.88
CA GLU A 116 -16.44 2.48 12.32
C GLU A 116 -15.25 1.54 12.53
N ALA A 117 -15.16 0.89 13.70
CA ALA A 117 -14.30 -0.28 13.86
C ALA A 117 -15.09 -1.48 13.34
N ALA A 118 -14.51 -2.28 12.44
CA ALA A 118 -15.23 -3.45 11.93
C ALA A 118 -15.46 -4.43 13.08
N SER A 119 -16.70 -4.89 13.24
CA SER A 119 -17.07 -5.87 14.26
C SER A 119 -16.19 -7.12 14.13
N SER A 120 -15.75 -7.63 15.28
CA SER A 120 -14.94 -8.84 15.45
C SER A 120 -15.63 -10.10 14.95
#